data_AF-A0A1Y1KAQ1-F1
#
_entry.id   AF-A0A1Y1KAQ1-F1
#
_cell.length_a   1.000
_cell.length_b   1.000
_cell.length_c   1.000
_cell.angle_alpha   90.00
_cell.angle_beta   90.00
_cell.angle_gamma   90.00
#
_symmetry.space_group_name_H-M   'P 1'
#
loop_
_entity.id
_entity.type
_entity.pdbx_description
1 polymer ?
#
loop_
_entity_poly.entity_id
_entity_poly.type
_entity_poly.pdbx_seq_one_letter_code
_entity_poly.pdbx_strand_id
1 'polypeptide(L)'
;QPPEEARLQIERINRWAFVYEMCIHGNPSGVDNTVATQGKAVVFQRLDYNKPPAVKPLWDFPELPLLLVDTKQPKSTAHEVAKVGKLNKMHPKLVGSILDAMDKVASSASELIADDDFDEEDETSLMKVGELMTINHGLLVSLGVSHPRLERVRELVDH
;
A
#
# COMPACT_ATOMS: atom_id res chain seq x y z
N GLN A 1 26.90 -8.92 -15.33
CA GLN A 1 27.20 -7.65 -14.61
C GLN A 1 27.51 -7.98 -13.16
N PRO A 2 28.45 -7.27 -12.52
CA PRO A 2 28.62 -7.33 -11.07
C PRO A 2 27.30 -6.99 -10.35
N PRO A 3 26.94 -7.68 -9.26
CA PRO A 3 25.69 -7.45 -8.53
C PRO A 3 25.50 -6.00 -8.06
N GLU A 4 26.60 -5.34 -7.68
CA GLU A 4 26.60 -3.94 -7.26
C GLU A 4 26.27 -2.97 -8.40
N GLU A 5 26.82 -3.23 -9.59
CA GLU A 5 26.55 -2.41 -10.76
C GLU A 5 25.08 -2.51 -11.18
N ALA A 6 24.50 -3.72 -11.13
CA ALA A 6 23.09 -3.93 -11.41
C ALA A 6 22.18 -3.16 -10.43
N ARG A 7 22.48 -3.21 -9.13
CA ARG A 7 21.74 -2.44 -8.11
C ARG A 7 21.82 -0.93 -8.35
N LEU A 8 22.99 -0.42 -8.70
CA LEU A 8 23.19 0.99 -9.01
C LEU A 8 22.39 1.42 -10.24
N GLN A 9 22.29 0.58 -11.27
CA GLN A 9 21.47 0.88 -12.44
C GLN A 9 19.98 0.89 -12.12
N ILE A 10 19.48 -0.07 -11.32
CA ILE A 10 18.09 -0.10 -10.86
C ILE A 10 17.75 1.18 -10.07
N GLU A 11 18.63 1.62 -9.18
CA GLU A 11 18.45 2.87 -8.44
C GLU A 11 18.39 4.09 -9.38
N ARG A 12 19.23 4.14 -10.42
CA ARG A 12 19.18 5.21 -11.42
C ARG A 12 17.88 5.22 -12.20
N ILE A 13 17.40 4.04 -12.63
CA ILE A 13 16.11 3.91 -13.31
C ILE A 13 14.98 4.41 -12.40
N ASN A 14 15.00 4.01 -11.12
CA ASN A 14 14.03 4.46 -10.13
C ASN A 14 14.00 5.99 -9.99
N ARG A 15 15.18 6.62 -9.84
CA ARG A 15 15.30 8.08 -9.75
C ARG A 15 14.74 8.80 -10.98
N TRP A 16 15.01 8.30 -12.18
CA TRP A 16 14.47 8.87 -13.41
C TRP A 16 12.95 8.67 -13.54
N ALA A 17 12.45 7.50 -13.17
CA ALA A 17 11.01 7.22 -13.14
C ALA A 17 10.27 8.13 -12.13
N PHE A 18 10.86 8.42 -10.97
CA PHE A 18 10.31 9.37 -10.01
C PHE A 18 10.20 10.80 -10.58
N VAL A 19 11.20 11.26 -11.34
CA VAL A 19 11.14 12.57 -12.02
C VAL A 19 9.98 12.62 -13.01
N TYR A 20 9.77 11.55 -13.77
CA TYR A 20 8.65 11.47 -14.70
C TYR A 20 7.28 11.49 -13.98
N GLU A 21 7.14 10.77 -12.86
CA GLU A 21 5.93 10.82 -12.04
C GLU A 21 5.65 12.21 -11.48
N MET A 22 6.68 12.98 -11.11
CA MET A 22 6.50 14.37 -10.64
C MET A 22 5.85 15.23 -11.72
N CYS A 23 6.19 15.01 -13.00
CA CYS A 23 5.58 15.74 -14.11
C CYS A 23 4.08 15.43 -14.32
N ILE A 24 3.66 14.18 -14.08
CA ILE A 24 2.27 13.74 -14.35
C ILE A 24 1.37 13.91 -13.13
N HIS A 25 1.88 13.56 -11.94
CA HIS A 25 1.09 13.46 -10.71
C HIS A 25 1.35 14.61 -9.73
N GLY A 26 2.32 15.49 -10.02
CA GLY A 26 2.66 16.67 -9.23
C GLY A 26 3.44 16.34 -7.95
N ASN A 27 2.82 15.59 -7.03
CA ASN A 27 3.44 15.17 -5.77
C ASN A 27 3.32 13.65 -5.58
N PRO A 28 4.04 12.85 -6.39
CA PRO A 28 4.05 11.40 -6.26
C PRO A 28 4.66 10.96 -4.92
N SER A 29 4.17 9.84 -4.38
CA SER A 29 4.73 9.23 -3.17
C SER A 29 6.10 8.58 -3.41
N GLY A 30 6.39 8.20 -4.66
CA GLY A 30 7.57 7.45 -5.02
C GLY A 30 7.42 5.92 -4.87
N VAL A 31 6.25 5.45 -4.41
CA VAL A 31 6.01 4.00 -4.22
C VAL A 31 5.90 3.29 -5.55
N ASP A 32 5.12 3.85 -6.48
CA ASP A 32 4.81 3.22 -7.77
C ASP A 32 6.08 2.96 -8.60
N ASN A 33 6.92 3.97 -8.81
CA ASN A 33 8.21 3.78 -9.47
C ASN A 33 9.18 2.85 -8.70
N THR A 34 9.10 2.78 -7.37
CA THR A 34 9.94 1.88 -6.57
C THR A 34 9.54 0.44 -6.79
N VAL A 35 8.25 0.13 -6.67
CA VAL A 35 7.72 -1.21 -6.93
C VAL A 35 7.98 -1.62 -8.39
N ALA A 36 7.77 -0.72 -9.35
CA ALA A 36 7.98 -1.00 -10.77
C ALA A 36 9.45 -1.31 -11.13
N THR A 37 10.41 -0.77 -10.38
CA THR A 37 11.84 -0.93 -10.68
C THR A 37 12.51 -2.03 -9.85
N GLN A 38 12.10 -2.22 -8.61
CA GLN A 38 12.71 -3.19 -7.70
C GLN A 38 11.96 -4.52 -7.68
N GLY A 39 10.69 -4.55 -8.10
CA GLY A 39 9.84 -5.73 -8.02
C GLY A 39 9.48 -6.10 -6.58
N LYS A 40 8.75 -7.21 -6.43
CA LYS A 40 8.28 -7.74 -5.14
C LYS A 40 7.52 -6.67 -4.32
N ALA A 41 7.65 -6.69 -3.00
CA ALA A 41 6.99 -5.76 -2.11
C ALA A 41 7.99 -4.80 -1.45
N VAL A 42 7.48 -3.63 -1.04
CA VAL A 42 8.23 -2.61 -0.32
C VAL A 42 7.40 -2.08 0.84
N VAL A 43 8.05 -1.89 1.99
CA VAL A 43 7.48 -1.13 3.10
C VAL A 43 7.89 0.33 2.90
N PHE A 44 6.90 1.19 2.70
CA PHE A 44 7.08 2.62 2.52
C PHE A 44 6.58 3.36 3.76
N GLN A 45 7.43 4.21 4.35
CA GLN A 45 7.05 5.05 5.48
C GLN A 45 7.61 6.46 5.33
N ARG A 46 6.78 7.47 5.56
CA ARG A 46 7.19 8.87 5.55
C ARG A 46 6.72 9.57 6.83
N LEU A 47 7.63 9.68 7.80
CA LEU A 47 7.37 10.34 9.09
C LEU A 47 7.67 11.84 9.05
N ASP A 48 8.64 12.26 8.23
CA ASP A 48 9.04 13.65 8.06
C ASP A 48 9.05 14.01 6.57
N TYR A 49 8.25 15.01 6.18
CA TYR A 49 8.16 15.44 4.79
C TYR A 49 9.39 16.22 4.31
N ASN A 50 10.25 16.68 5.22
CA ASN A 50 11.52 17.32 4.91
C ASN A 50 12.65 16.31 4.67
N LYS A 51 12.42 15.03 4.95
CA LYS A 51 13.39 13.96 4.74
C LYS A 51 12.92 13.01 3.64
N PRO A 52 13.85 12.29 2.98
CA PRO A 52 13.48 11.19 2.11
C PRO A 52 12.61 10.17 2.86
N PRO A 53 11.62 9.55 2.20
CA PRO A 53 10.86 8.46 2.80
C PRO A 53 11.77 7.27 3.11
N ALA A 54 11.44 6.54 4.17
CA ALA A 54 12.03 5.24 4.44
C ALA A 54 11.39 4.20 3.51
N VAL A 55 12.22 3.50 2.75
CA VAL A 55 11.81 2.44 1.84
C VAL A 55 12.59 1.19 2.21
N LYS A 56 11.91 0.16 2.70
CA LYS A 56 12.51 -1.13 3.02
C LYS A 56 11.98 -2.18 2.03
N PRO A 57 12.83 -2.72 1.14
CA PRO A 57 12.42 -3.81 0.25
C PRO A 57 12.18 -5.10 1.05
N LEU A 58 11.14 -5.84 0.67
CA LEU A 58 10.86 -7.19 1.14
C LEU A 58 11.37 -8.17 0.07
N TRP A 59 12.64 -8.56 0.19
CA TRP A 59 13.31 -9.38 -0.81
C TRP A 59 12.74 -10.79 -0.91
N ASP A 60 12.21 -11.32 0.18
CA ASP A 60 11.65 -12.67 0.27
C ASP A 60 10.12 -12.64 0.33
N PHE A 61 9.52 -11.65 -0.34
CA PHE A 61 8.06 -11.57 -0.42
C PHE A 61 7.49 -12.77 -1.20
N PRO A 62 6.49 -13.47 -0.64
CA PRO A 62 5.89 -14.68 -1.20
C PRO A 62 5.03 -14.40 -2.44
N GLU A 63 4.77 -15.43 -3.23
CA GLU A 63 3.81 -15.40 -4.33
C GLU A 63 2.38 -15.53 -3.77
N LEU A 64 1.65 -14.42 -3.74
CA LEU A 64 0.27 -14.40 -3.25
C LEU A 64 -0.73 -14.57 -4.42
N PRO A 65 -1.65 -15.54 -4.35
CA PRO A 65 -2.73 -15.66 -5.34
C PRO A 65 -3.75 -14.53 -5.15
N LEU A 66 -3.70 -13.52 -6.03
CA LEU A 66 -4.57 -12.34 -5.95
C LEU A 66 -5.55 -12.27 -7.14
N LEU A 67 -6.79 -11.87 -6.85
CA LEU A 67 -7.78 -11.51 -7.87
C LEU A 67 -7.86 -9.98 -8.00
N LEU A 68 -7.45 -9.45 -9.15
CA LEU A 68 -7.56 -8.03 -9.46
C LEU A 68 -8.94 -7.72 -10.07
N VAL A 69 -9.70 -6.82 -9.42
CA VAL A 69 -11.04 -6.41 -9.87
C VAL A 69 -11.07 -4.92 -10.16
N ASP A 70 -11.38 -4.55 -11.41
CA ASP A 70 -11.67 -3.17 -11.82
C ASP A 70 -13.18 -2.92 -11.86
N THR A 71 -13.67 -2.06 -10.96
CA THR A 71 -15.10 -1.66 -10.90
C THR A 71 -15.54 -0.78 -12.08
N LYS A 72 -14.59 -0.29 -12.89
CA LYS A 72 -14.79 0.67 -13.99
C LYS A 72 -15.54 1.93 -13.57
N GLN A 73 -15.49 2.27 -12.28
CA GLN A 73 -16.07 3.48 -11.73
C GLN A 73 -15.05 4.61 -11.80
N PRO A 74 -15.32 5.73 -12.50
CA PRO A 74 -14.42 6.86 -12.51
C PRO A 74 -14.29 7.44 -11.10
N LYS A 75 -13.06 7.79 -10.72
CA LYS A 75 -12.73 8.43 -9.43
C LYS A 75 -11.72 9.55 -9.62
N SER A 76 -11.71 10.51 -8.70
CA SER A 76 -10.69 11.55 -8.64
C SER A 76 -9.85 11.35 -7.38
N THR A 77 -8.60 10.95 -7.54
CA THR A 77 -7.65 10.76 -6.42
C THR A 77 -7.52 12.03 -5.59
N ALA A 78 -7.45 13.19 -6.25
CA ALA A 78 -7.37 14.49 -5.57
C ALA A 78 -8.63 14.77 -4.72
N HIS A 79 -9.81 14.37 -5.18
CA HIS A 79 -11.05 14.54 -4.42
C HIS A 79 -11.07 13.67 -3.16
N GLU A 80 -10.73 12.39 -3.27
CA GLU A 80 -10.72 11.47 -2.12
C GLU A 80 -9.68 11.88 -1.07
N VAL A 81 -8.47 12.26 -1.50
CA VAL A 81 -7.43 12.76 -0.60
C VAL A 81 -7.88 14.06 0.10
N ALA A 82 -8.51 14.98 -0.63
CA ALA A 82 -9.05 16.21 -0.04
C ALA A 82 -10.18 15.92 0.95
N LYS A 83 -11.01 14.91 0.70
CA LYS A 83 -12.09 14.47 1.59
C LYS A 83 -11.53 13.94 2.92
N VAL A 84 -10.55 13.03 2.87
CA VAL A 84 -9.86 12.53 4.07
C VAL A 84 -9.14 13.68 4.80
N GLY A 85 -8.48 14.57 4.06
CA GLY A 85 -7.82 15.75 4.63
C GLY A 85 -8.78 16.69 5.37
N LYS A 86 -10.00 16.89 4.84
CA LYS A 86 -11.06 17.64 5.54
C LYS A 86 -11.53 16.91 6.79
N LEU A 87 -11.76 15.59 6.71
CA LEU A 87 -12.18 14.78 7.85
C LEU A 87 -11.15 14.85 8.99
N ASN A 88 -9.86 14.74 8.65
CA ASN A 88 -8.76 14.85 9.61
C ASN A 88 -8.71 16.24 10.28
N LYS A 89 -8.94 17.31 9.52
CA LYS A 89 -8.99 18.67 10.10
C LYS A 89 -10.16 18.86 11.07
N MET A 90 -11.30 18.25 10.80
CA MET A 90 -12.49 18.34 11.67
C MET A 90 -12.37 17.46 12.91
N HIS A 91 -11.80 16.26 12.76
CA HIS A 91 -11.73 15.24 13.81
C HIS A 91 -10.31 14.64 13.93
N PRO A 92 -9.30 15.44 14.27
CA PRO A 92 -7.90 15.01 14.19
C PRO A 92 -7.57 13.84 15.12
N LYS A 93 -8.18 13.78 16.31
CA LYS A 93 -7.97 12.68 17.25
C LYS A 93 -8.56 11.36 16.72
N LEU A 94 -9.78 11.39 16.19
CA LEU A 94 -10.46 10.21 15.69
C LEU A 94 -9.80 9.68 14.42
N VAL A 95 -9.53 10.57 13.46
CA VAL A 95 -8.85 10.19 12.22
C VAL A 95 -7.42 9.75 12.51
N GLY A 96 -6.72 10.42 13.44
CA GLY A 96 -5.41 9.97 13.92
C GLY A 96 -5.44 8.52 14.41
N SER A 97 -6.41 8.15 15.28
CA SER A 97 -6.54 6.76 15.74
C SER A 97 -6.83 5.76 14.62
N ILE A 98 -7.57 6.15 13.59
CA ILE A 98 -7.80 5.29 12.40
C ILE A 98 -6.49 5.10 11.63
N LEU A 99 -5.74 6.18 11.38
CA LEU A 99 -4.45 6.12 10.69
C LEU A 99 -3.42 5.31 11.47
N ASP A 100 -3.37 5.46 12.80
CA ASP A 100 -2.52 4.64 13.68
C ASP A 100 -2.90 3.15 13.63
N ALA A 101 -4.21 2.84 13.53
CA ALA A 101 -4.66 1.47 13.34
C ALA A 101 -4.24 0.91 11.98
N MET A 102 -4.31 1.71 10.91
CA MET A 102 -3.83 1.31 9.59
C MET A 102 -2.32 1.05 9.57
N ASP A 103 -1.52 1.89 10.25
CA ASP A 103 -0.07 1.70 10.42
C ASP A 103 0.26 0.38 11.13
N LYS A 104 -0.51 0.04 12.18
CA LYS A 104 -0.39 -1.26 12.86
C LYS A 104 -0.74 -2.43 11.95
N VAL A 105 -1.82 -2.32 11.16
CA VAL A 105 -2.20 -3.39 10.21
C VAL A 105 -1.11 -3.62 9.17
N ALA A 106 -0.54 -2.56 8.60
CA ALA A 106 0.55 -2.67 7.63
C ALA A 106 1.81 -3.27 8.26
N SER A 107 2.14 -2.86 9.50
CA SER A 107 3.29 -3.41 10.24
C SER A 107 3.10 -4.89 10.56
N SER A 108 1.93 -5.28 11.08
CA SER A 108 1.58 -6.67 11.34
C SER A 108 1.59 -7.53 10.08
N ALA A 109 1.13 -7.00 8.94
CA ALA A 109 1.21 -7.72 7.67
C ALA A 109 2.66 -7.92 7.22
N SER A 110 3.50 -6.89 7.36
CA SER A 110 4.93 -7.00 7.03
C SER A 110 5.67 -7.97 7.94
N GLU A 111 5.32 -8.04 9.23
CA GLU A 111 5.91 -8.98 10.19
C GLU A 111 5.45 -10.40 9.89
N LEU A 112 4.14 -10.61 9.69
CA LEU A 112 3.55 -11.90 9.37
C LEU A 112 4.14 -12.51 8.09
N ILE A 113 4.31 -11.71 7.04
CA ILE A 113 4.85 -12.19 5.76
C ILE A 113 6.36 -12.47 5.83
N ALA A 114 7.07 -11.83 6.76
CA ALA A 114 8.50 -12.02 6.96
C ALA A 114 8.81 -13.10 8.01
N ASP A 115 7.79 -13.72 8.61
CA ASP A 115 7.94 -14.79 9.57
C ASP A 115 8.38 -16.09 8.87
N ASP A 116 9.32 -16.82 9.47
CA ASP A 116 9.83 -18.08 8.92
C ASP A 116 8.73 -19.16 8.88
N ASP A 117 7.68 -19.01 9.70
CA ASP A 117 6.51 -19.91 9.73
C ASP A 117 5.45 -19.55 8.68
N PHE A 118 5.64 -18.48 7.88
CA PHE A 118 4.70 -18.12 6.83
C PHE A 118 4.86 -19.04 5.61
N ASP A 119 3.79 -19.74 5.26
CA ASP A 119 3.74 -20.61 4.08
C ASP A 119 2.72 -20.07 3.06
N GLU A 120 3.19 -19.77 1.86
CA GLU A 120 2.37 -19.22 0.77
C GLU A 120 1.42 -20.25 0.14
N GLU A 121 1.67 -21.55 0.36
CA GLU A 121 0.80 -22.64 -0.07
C GLU A 121 -0.22 -23.04 1.01
N ASP A 122 0.00 -22.60 2.26
CA ASP A 122 -0.90 -22.89 3.38
C ASP A 122 -2.06 -21.89 3.46
N GLU A 123 -3.28 -22.43 3.41
CA GLU A 123 -4.51 -21.65 3.49
C GLU A 123 -4.59 -20.86 4.81
N THR A 124 -4.11 -21.41 5.92
CA THR A 124 -4.21 -20.71 7.21
C THR A 124 -3.30 -19.47 7.28
N SER A 125 -2.12 -19.54 6.68
CA SER A 125 -1.19 -18.42 6.55
C SER A 125 -1.74 -17.33 5.64
N LEU A 126 -2.32 -17.72 4.49
CA LEU A 126 -3.02 -16.80 3.58
C LEU A 126 -4.23 -16.12 4.25
N MET A 127 -5.02 -16.88 5.04
CA MET A 127 -6.16 -16.34 5.77
C MET A 127 -5.76 -15.24 6.74
N LYS A 128 -4.64 -15.38 7.47
CA LYS A 128 -4.16 -14.33 8.39
C LYS A 128 -3.86 -13.02 7.65
N VAL A 129 -3.29 -13.08 6.45
CA VAL A 129 -3.09 -11.90 5.59
C VAL A 129 -4.43 -11.33 5.14
N GLY A 130 -5.37 -12.18 4.73
CA GLY A 130 -6.73 -11.79 4.35
C GLY A 130 -7.52 -11.11 5.46
N GLU A 131 -7.35 -11.54 6.71
CA GLU A 131 -7.94 -10.88 7.89
C GLU A 131 -7.43 -9.45 8.05
N LEU A 132 -6.12 -9.24 7.89
CA LEU A 132 -5.51 -7.91 7.93
C LEU A 132 -6.00 -7.02 6.77
N MET A 133 -6.14 -7.58 5.56
CA MET A 133 -6.74 -6.87 4.42
C MET A 133 -8.19 -6.45 4.70
N THR A 134 -8.97 -7.33 5.32
CA THR A 134 -10.37 -7.07 5.71
C THR A 134 -10.46 -5.95 6.76
N ILE A 135 -9.59 -5.97 7.77
CA ILE A 135 -9.52 -4.91 8.77
C ILE A 135 -9.15 -3.58 8.09
N ASN A 136 -8.15 -3.56 7.23
CA ASN A 136 -7.72 -2.34 6.54
C ASN A 136 -8.86 -1.77 5.66
N HIS A 137 -9.62 -2.63 4.99
CA HIS A 137 -10.81 -2.22 4.24
C HIS A 137 -11.86 -1.55 5.15
N GLY A 138 -12.15 -2.11 6.32
CA GLY A 138 -13.05 -1.49 7.30
C GLY A 138 -12.58 -0.11 7.79
N LEU A 139 -11.27 0.07 7.94
CA LEU A 139 -10.68 1.38 8.29
C LEU A 139 -10.84 2.39 7.14
N LEU A 140 -10.64 1.97 5.89
CA LEU A 140 -10.88 2.80 4.70
C LEU A 140 -12.35 3.21 4.54
N VAL A 141 -13.29 2.29 4.81
CA VAL A 141 -14.73 2.60 4.85
C VAL A 141 -14.99 3.69 5.90
N SER A 142 -14.35 3.59 7.06
CA SER A 142 -14.49 4.56 8.16
C SER A 142 -13.92 5.95 7.81
N LEU A 143 -12.91 6.03 6.94
CA LEU A 143 -12.41 7.29 6.36
C LEU A 143 -13.32 7.85 5.25
N GLY A 144 -14.36 7.11 4.87
CA GLY A 144 -15.34 7.50 3.87
C GLY A 144 -14.85 7.41 2.43
N VAL A 145 -13.80 6.65 2.15
CA VAL A 145 -13.24 6.50 0.79
C VAL A 145 -13.72 5.23 0.07
N SER A 146 -14.65 4.48 0.66
CA SER A 146 -15.30 3.35 -0.03
C SER A 146 -16.45 3.80 -0.95
N HIS A 147 -16.94 2.87 -1.74
CA HIS A 147 -17.99 3.06 -2.73
C HIS A 147 -18.90 1.81 -2.80
N PRO A 148 -20.22 1.93 -3.05
CA PRO A 148 -21.12 0.77 -3.11
C PRO A 148 -20.67 -0.36 -4.05
N ARG A 149 -20.00 -0.01 -5.16
CA ARG A 149 -19.41 -1.02 -6.07
C ARG A 149 -18.23 -1.78 -5.46
N LEU A 150 -17.42 -1.15 -4.60
CA LEU A 150 -16.35 -1.84 -3.89
C LEU A 150 -16.93 -2.76 -2.82
N GLU A 151 -17.91 -2.28 -2.06
CA GLU A 151 -18.62 -3.12 -1.08
C GLU A 151 -19.31 -4.30 -1.77
N ARG A 152 -19.90 -4.10 -2.95
CA ARG A 152 -20.48 -5.20 -3.72
C ARG A 152 -19.46 -6.26 -4.14
N VAL A 153 -18.25 -5.85 -4.51
CA VAL A 153 -17.17 -6.81 -4.84
C VAL A 153 -16.78 -7.60 -3.60
N ARG A 154 -16.61 -6.94 -2.47
CA ARG A 154 -16.31 -7.59 -1.19
C ARG A 154 -17.40 -8.60 -0.79
N GLU A 155 -18.67 -8.18 -0.81
CA GLU A 155 -19.81 -9.05 -0.51
C GLU A 155 -19.84 -10.32 -1.37
N LEU A 156 -19.41 -10.23 -2.63
CA LEU A 156 -19.38 -11.38 -3.54
C LEU A 156 -18.22 -12.35 -3.26
N VAL A 157 -17.17 -11.90 -2.58
CA VAL A 157 -16.00 -12.72 -2.21
C VAL A 157 -16.16 -13.32 -0.82
N ASP A 158 -16.84 -12.62 0.09
CA ASP A 158 -17.12 -13.08 1.46
C ASP A 158 -18.21 -14.19 1.53
N HIS A 159 -18.82 -14.57 0.39
CA HIS A 159 -19.91 -15.56 0.25
C HIS A 159 -19.52 -16.72 -0.66
#